data_AF-A0A1I2WCY2-F1
#
_entry.id   AF-A0A1I2WCY2-F1
#
_cell.length_a   1.000
_cell.length_b   1.000
_cell.length_c   1.000
_cell.angle_alpha   90.00
_cell.angle_beta   90.00
_cell.angle_gamma   90.00
#
_symmetry.space_group_name_H-M   'P 1'
#
loop_
_entity.id
_entity.type
_entity.pdbx_description
1 polymer ?
#
loop_
_entity_poly.entity_id
_entity_poly.type
_entity_poly.pdbx_seq_one_letter_code
_entity_poly.pdbx_strand_id
1 'polypeptide(L)'
;MKIYRTNDVALTFLNDIPAIGPRLPSKEDALKVAKSYLGMIDQLSREKKGNPRCSIRFLKQSDGRYTLVIKGTEMALETLSNLDELMLQRFKRGLKRNLFILTCFFDEPEGKLSCLALTEGMGAVLYSPG
;
A
#
# COMPACT_ATOMS: atom_id res chain seq x y z
N MET A 1 18.43 4.96 -3.92
CA MET A 1 17.14 4.23 -3.90
C MET A 1 16.03 5.25 -4.20
N LYS A 2 15.35 5.15 -5.35
CA LYS A 2 14.28 6.10 -5.73
C LYS A 2 12.99 5.68 -5.02
N ILE A 3 12.65 6.34 -3.92
CA ILE A 3 11.33 6.22 -3.28
C ILE A 3 10.36 6.93 -4.22
N TYR A 4 9.47 6.17 -4.87
CA TYR A 4 8.46 6.77 -5.75
C TYR A 4 7.46 7.51 -4.86
N ARG A 5 7.43 8.84 -4.92
CA ARG A 5 6.46 9.66 -4.19
C ARG A 5 5.27 9.92 -5.10
N THR A 6 4.15 9.26 -4.85
CA THR A 6 2.86 9.67 -5.45
C THR A 6 2.18 10.64 -4.50
N ASN A 7 1.56 11.68 -5.06
CA ASN A 7 0.80 12.66 -4.28
C ASN A 7 -0.62 12.20 -3.96
N ASP A 8 -1.03 11.05 -4.51
CA ASP A 8 -2.40 10.56 -4.41
C ASP A 8 -2.41 9.06 -4.09
N VAL A 9 -3.31 8.68 -3.19
CA VAL A 9 -3.44 7.34 -2.62
C VAL A 9 -4.86 6.88 -2.85
N ALA A 10 -5.02 5.60 -3.16
CA ALA A 10 -6.33 5.00 -3.34
C ALA A 10 -6.52 3.82 -2.40
N LEU A 11 -7.79 3.59 -2.06
CA LEU A 11 -8.25 2.55 -1.16
C LEU A 11 -9.48 1.88 -1.77
N THR A 12 -9.45 0.55 -1.84
CA THR A 12 -10.63 -0.27 -2.13
C THR A 12 -10.70 -1.44 -1.14
N PHE A 13 -11.74 -2.26 -1.24
CA PHE A 13 -11.94 -3.43 -0.41
C PHE A 13 -12.08 -4.69 -1.26
N LEU A 14 -11.28 -5.69 -0.94
CA LEU A 14 -11.26 -7.01 -1.55
C LEU A 14 -11.79 -8.02 -0.53
N ASN A 15 -13.06 -8.41 -0.63
CA ASN A 15 -13.71 -9.30 0.33
C ASN A 15 -13.48 -8.84 1.80
N ASP A 16 -13.83 -7.58 2.10
CA ASP A 16 -13.59 -6.88 3.37
C ASP A 16 -12.12 -6.59 3.74
N ILE A 17 -11.14 -7.06 2.98
CA ILE A 17 -9.72 -6.75 3.21
C ILE A 17 -9.38 -5.42 2.52
N PRO A 18 -8.87 -4.41 3.24
CA PRO A 18 -8.53 -3.14 2.65
C PRO A 18 -7.32 -3.30 1.72
N ALA A 19 -7.47 -2.84 0.49
CA ALA A 19 -6.40 -2.77 -0.49
C ALA A 19 -6.03 -1.30 -0.71
N ILE A 20 -4.80 -0.94 -0.34
CA ILE A 20 -4.31 0.43 -0.35
C ILE A 20 -3.02 0.54 -1.16
N GLY A 21 -2.81 1.69 -1.78
CA GLY A 21 -1.64 1.89 -2.62
C GLY A 21 -1.60 3.25 -3.30
N PRO A 22 -0.50 3.56 -3.98
CA PRO A 22 -0.42 4.75 -4.80
C PRO A 22 -1.39 4.69 -5.98
N ARG A 23 -1.94 5.84 -6.35
CA ARG A 23 -2.59 6.04 -7.65
C ARG A 23 -1.56 6.54 -8.66
N LEU A 24 -1.50 5.88 -9.81
CA LEU A 24 -0.52 6.11 -10.86
C LEU A 24 -1.23 6.42 -12.20
N PRO A 25 -0.58 7.17 -13.10
CA PRO A 25 -1.24 7.66 -14.31
C PRO A 25 -1.46 6.57 -15.37
N SER A 26 -0.74 5.45 -15.28
CA SER A 26 -0.78 4.38 -16.27
C SER A 26 -0.69 2.99 -15.64
N LYS A 27 -1.20 1.99 -16.36
CA LYS A 27 -1.04 0.59 -15.98
C LYS A 27 0.43 0.22 -15.92
N GLU A 28 1.24 0.63 -16.89
CA GLU A 28 2.68 0.32 -16.94
C GLU A 28 3.42 0.84 -15.68
N ASP A 29 3.13 2.06 -15.24
CA ASP A 29 3.73 2.63 -14.03
C ASP A 29 3.29 1.85 -12.78
N ALA A 30 1.99 1.51 -12.70
CA ALA A 30 1.48 0.69 -11.61
C ALA A 30 2.12 -0.69 -11.56
N LEU A 31 2.30 -1.35 -12.71
CA LEU A 31 2.98 -2.64 -12.79
C LEU A 31 4.43 -2.53 -12.32
N LYS A 32 5.13 -1.45 -12.71
CA LYS A 32 6.53 -1.21 -12.34
C LYS A 32 6.69 -1.01 -10.83
N VAL A 33 5.84 -0.19 -10.22
CA VAL A 33 5.85 0.05 -8.78
C VAL A 33 5.45 -1.22 -8.01
N ALA A 34 4.40 -1.92 -8.45
CA ALA A 34 3.97 -3.17 -7.83
C ALA A 34 5.06 -4.25 -7.88
N LYS A 35 5.78 -4.39 -9.01
CA LYS A 35 6.94 -5.30 -9.11
C LYS A 35 8.06 -4.92 -8.13
N SER A 36 8.30 -3.62 -7.93
CA SER A 36 9.26 -3.15 -6.92
C SER A 36 8.83 -3.55 -5.51
N TYR A 37 7.54 -3.41 -5.18
CA TYR A 37 7.00 -3.84 -3.88
C TYR A 37 7.19 -5.33 -3.66
N LEU A 38 6.82 -6.15 -4.64
CA LEU A 38 6.98 -7.61 -4.56
C LEU A 38 8.44 -8.02 -4.40
N GLY A 39 9.37 -7.37 -5.11
CA GLY A 39 10.81 -7.61 -4.96
C GLY A 39 11.33 -7.26 -3.56
N MET A 40 10.92 -6.11 -3.00
CA MET A 40 11.30 -5.74 -1.63
C MET A 40 10.72 -6.70 -0.57
N ILE A 41 9.48 -7.15 -0.77
CA ILE A 41 8.83 -8.09 0.16
C ILE A 41 9.45 -9.49 0.06
N ASP A 42 9.77 -9.96 -1.14
CA ASP A 42 10.49 -11.23 -1.34
C ASP A 42 11.86 -11.18 -0.65
N GLN A 43 12.61 -10.09 -0.83
CA GLN A 43 13.88 -9.88 -0.12
C GLN A 43 13.71 -9.96 1.41
N LEU A 44 12.75 -9.23 1.98
CA LEU A 44 12.48 -9.27 3.42
C LEU A 44 12.08 -10.67 3.93
N SER A 45 11.40 -11.46 3.10
CA SER A 45 10.99 -12.82 3.46
C SER A 45 12.18 -13.80 3.51
N ARG A 46 13.21 -13.57 2.70
CA ARG A 46 14.41 -14.43 2.61
C ARG A 46 15.43 -14.13 3.70
N GLU A 47 15.54 -12.87 4.13
CA GLU A 47 16.53 -12.43 5.13
C GLU A 47 16.20 -12.92 6.56
N LYS A 48 14.99 -13.43 6.82
CA LYS A 48 14.59 -13.93 8.14
C LYS A 48 14.06 -15.37 8.11
N LYS A 49 14.70 -16.25 8.90
CA LYS A 49 14.08 -17.50 9.37
C LYS A 49 12.98 -17.18 10.40
N GLY A 50 11.80 -16.78 9.93
CA GLY A 50 10.61 -16.52 10.76
C GLY A 50 9.73 -15.38 10.22
N ASN A 51 8.42 -15.45 10.50
CA ASN A 51 7.37 -14.56 9.98
C ASN A 51 7.80 -13.08 9.94
N PRO A 52 8.01 -12.48 8.75
CA PRO A 52 8.41 -11.09 8.64
C PRO A 52 7.26 -10.19 9.15
N ARG A 53 7.44 -9.60 10.33
CA ARG A 53 6.47 -8.67 10.90
C ARG A 53 6.57 -7.33 10.16
N CYS A 54 5.49 -6.92 9.51
CA CYS A 54 5.34 -5.58 8.99
C CYS A 54 4.64 -4.71 10.04
N SER A 55 5.15 -3.51 10.32
CA SER A 55 4.47 -2.54 11.17
C SER A 55 3.97 -1.37 10.33
N ILE A 56 2.76 -0.90 10.62
CA ILE A 56 2.21 0.32 10.01
C ILE A 56 2.20 1.44 11.03
N ARG A 57 2.53 2.65 10.59
CA ARG A 57 2.40 3.88 11.39
C ARG A 57 1.73 4.96 10.58
N PHE A 58 0.90 5.76 11.24
CA PHE A 58 0.27 6.93 10.63
C PHE A 58 0.90 8.17 11.24
N LEU A 59 1.50 9.01 10.39
CA LEU A 59 2.10 10.28 10.78
C LEU A 59 1.22 11.41 10.29
N LYS A 60 0.80 12.32 11.17
CA LYS A 60 0.03 13.50 10.79
C LYS A 60 0.94 14.51 10.08
N GLN A 61 0.49 15.05 8.95
CA GLN A 61 1.15 16.08 8.17
C GLN A 61 0.73 17.48 8.66
N SER A 62 1.51 18.50 8.30
CA SER A 62 1.26 19.90 8.73
C SER A 62 -0.05 20.48 8.21
N ASP A 63 -0.58 19.95 7.11
CA ASP A 63 -1.84 20.36 6.48
C ASP A 63 -3.07 19.59 7.00
N GLY A 64 -2.88 18.71 8.00
CA GLY A 64 -3.94 17.90 8.59
C GLY A 64 -4.16 16.53 7.93
N ARG A 65 -3.49 16.23 6.81
CA ARG A 65 -3.50 14.90 6.18
C ARG A 65 -2.58 13.92 6.91
N TYR A 66 -2.52 12.68 6.45
CA TYR A 66 -1.73 11.62 7.05
C TYR A 66 -0.82 10.94 6.04
N THR A 67 0.33 10.49 6.55
CA THR A 67 1.26 9.60 5.86
C THR A 67 1.22 8.23 6.51
N LEU A 68 0.90 7.20 5.73
CA LEU A 68 1.02 5.79 6.11
C LEU A 68 2.45 5.33 5.80
N VAL A 69 3.20 4.99 6.84
CA VAL A 69 4.53 4.39 6.75
C VAL A 69 4.39 2.90 7.00
N ILE A 70 4.78 2.09 6.03
CA ILE A 70 4.85 0.63 6.13
C ILE A 70 6.32 0.28 6.35
N LYS A 71 6.64 -0.35 7.49
CA LYS A 71 8.01 -0.75 7.83
C LYS A 71 8.14 -2.26 7.91
N GLY A 72 9.17 -2.79 7.26
CA GLY A 72 9.78 -4.07 7.62
C GLY A 72 10.62 -3.93 8.89
N THR A 73 11.33 -4.99 9.28
CA THR A 73 12.11 -4.95 10.53
C THR A 73 13.25 -3.92 10.52
N GLU A 74 13.90 -3.71 9.37
CA GLU A 74 15.07 -2.81 9.27
C GLU A 74 14.95 -1.74 8.17
N MET A 75 13.83 -1.70 7.43
CA MET A 75 13.64 -0.78 6.32
C MET A 75 12.18 -0.32 6.20
N ALA A 76 11.99 0.95 5.83
CA ALA A 76 10.67 1.42 5.38
C ALA A 76 10.37 0.80 4.00
N LEU A 77 9.36 -0.05 3.95
CA LEU A 77 8.89 -0.70 2.72
C LEU A 77 8.23 0.30 1.79
N GLU A 78 7.39 1.17 2.35
CA GLU A 78 6.68 2.17 1.57
C GLU A 78 6.20 3.33 2.44
N THR A 79 6.01 4.49 1.81
CA THR A 79 5.41 5.66 2.44
C THR A 79 4.32 6.23 1.53
N LEU A 80 3.07 5.98 1.89
CA LEU A 80 1.90 6.53 1.20
C LEU A 80 1.52 7.85 1.88
N SER A 81 1.61 8.96 1.16
CA SER A 81 1.35 10.31 1.71
C SER A 81 -0.01 10.84 1.29
N ASN A 82 -0.48 11.89 1.95
CA ASN A 82 -1.70 12.62 1.60
C ASN A 82 -3.00 11.83 1.78
N LEU A 83 -3.03 10.87 2.72
CA LEU A 83 -4.27 10.22 3.13
C LEU A 83 -5.13 11.24 3.87
N ASP A 84 -6.35 11.47 3.40
CA ASP A 84 -7.33 12.23 4.16
C ASP A 84 -7.82 11.45 5.39
N GLU A 85 -8.44 12.15 6.34
CA GLU A 85 -8.91 11.56 7.60
C GLU A 85 -9.98 10.48 7.39
N LEU A 86 -10.86 10.65 6.39
CA LEU A 86 -11.92 9.69 6.10
C LEU A 86 -11.35 8.39 5.53
N MET A 87 -10.38 8.49 4.62
CA MET A 87 -9.65 7.34 4.07
C MET A 87 -8.88 6.61 5.17
N LEU A 88 -8.20 7.35 6.06
CA LEU A 88 -7.54 6.77 7.23
C LEU A 88 -8.52 5.99 8.11
N GLN A 89 -9.67 6.57 8.43
CA GLN A 89 -10.70 5.91 9.25
C GLN A 89 -11.26 4.67 8.54
N ARG A 90 -11.52 4.74 7.23
CA ARG A 90 -11.96 3.58 6.42
C ARG A 90 -10.93 2.47 6.42
N PHE A 91 -9.65 2.81 6.21
CA PHE A 91 -8.55 1.85 6.23
C PHE A 91 -8.43 1.17 7.61
N LYS A 92 -8.44 1.95 8.69
CA LYS A 92 -8.43 1.44 10.07
C LYS A 92 -9.62 0.53 10.38
N ARG A 93 -10.82 0.90 9.93
CA ARG A 93 -12.02 0.05 10.06
C ARG A 93 -11.89 -1.25 9.27
N GLY A 94 -11.19 -1.21 8.14
CA GLY A 94 -10.92 -2.34 7.26
C GLY A 94 -9.90 -3.33 7.78
N LEU A 95 -8.97 -2.93 8.64
CA LEU A 95 -7.89 -3.76 9.21
C LEU A 95 -8.40 -4.85 10.18
N LYS A 96 -9.45 -5.57 9.81
CA LYS A 96 -9.94 -6.76 10.50
C LYS A 96 -8.80 -7.79 10.51
N ARG A 97 -8.52 -8.35 11.68
CA ARG A 97 -7.43 -9.34 11.88
C ARG A 97 -6.05 -8.83 11.49
N ASN A 98 -5.82 -7.51 11.50
CA ASN A 98 -4.51 -6.92 11.20
C ASN A 98 -3.98 -7.21 9.78
N LEU A 99 -4.88 -7.42 8.81
CA LEU A 99 -4.54 -7.75 7.42
C LEU A 99 -4.94 -6.63 6.46
N PHE A 100 -4.08 -6.36 5.48
CA PHE A 100 -4.37 -5.48 4.36
C PHE A 100 -3.59 -5.91 3.11
N ILE A 101 -3.97 -5.37 1.96
CA ILE A 101 -3.28 -5.60 0.69
C ILE A 101 -2.55 -4.32 0.31
N LEU A 102 -1.24 -4.40 0.13
CA LEU A 102 -0.46 -3.36 -0.53
C LEU A 102 -0.48 -3.62 -2.04
N THR A 103 -1.04 -2.70 -2.80
CA THR A 103 -1.15 -2.79 -4.27
C THR A 103 -0.89 -1.43 -4.90
N CYS A 104 -1.20 -1.27 -6.17
CA CYS A 104 -1.16 0.00 -6.89
C CYS A 104 -2.45 0.17 -7.68
N PHE A 105 -2.82 1.42 -7.90
CA PHE A 105 -3.98 1.81 -8.69
C PHE A 105 -3.52 2.56 -9.92
N PHE A 106 -4.29 2.46 -11.00
CA PHE A 106 -4.02 3.21 -12.22
C PHE A 106 -5.30 3.79 -12.81
N ASP A 107 -5.15 4.92 -13.48
CA ASP A 107 -6.22 5.54 -14.25
C ASP A 107 -6.43 4.77 -15.56
N GLU A 108 -7.64 4.28 -15.76
CA GLU A 108 -8.13 3.78 -17.05
C GLU A 108 -8.61 4.95 -17.93
N PRO A 109 -8.78 4.71 -19.25
CA PRO A 109 -9.54 5.61 -20.10
C PRO A 109 -10.88 5.97 -19.45
N GLU A 110 -11.38 7.17 -19.74
CA GLU A 110 -12.66 7.69 -19.21
C GLU A 110 -12.65 7.99 -17.70
N GLY A 111 -11.47 8.02 -17.06
CA GLY A 111 -11.31 8.47 -15.68
C GLY A 111 -11.72 7.43 -14.63
N LYS A 112 -11.91 6.18 -15.06
CA LYS A 112 -12.15 5.05 -14.15
C LYS A 112 -10.85 4.68 -13.44
N LEU A 113 -10.94 4.39 -12.15
CA LEU A 113 -9.79 3.94 -11.37
C LEU A 113 -9.78 2.41 -11.28
N SER A 114 -8.66 1.79 -11.64
CA SER A 114 -8.48 0.35 -11.54
C SER A 114 -7.42 -0.03 -10.51
N CYS A 115 -7.61 -1.20 -9.90
CA CYS A 115 -6.76 -1.75 -8.84
C CYS A 115 -6.02 -2.96 -9.38
N LEU A 116 -4.69 -2.96 -9.30
CA LEU A 116 -3.89 -4.06 -9.83
C LEU A 116 -4.13 -5.39 -9.13
N ALA A 117 -4.45 -5.38 -7.83
CA ALA A 117 -4.82 -6.59 -7.11
C ALA A 117 -6.12 -7.21 -7.65
N LEU A 118 -7.05 -6.39 -8.17
CA LEU A 118 -8.30 -6.85 -8.78
C LEU A 118 -8.10 -7.31 -10.22
N THR A 119 -7.38 -6.53 -11.03
CA THR A 119 -7.29 -6.75 -12.49
C THR A 119 -6.21 -7.76 -12.88
N GLU A 120 -5.05 -7.71 -12.21
CA GLU A 120 -3.86 -8.50 -12.56
C GLU A 120 -3.45 -9.48 -11.45
N GLY A 121 -4.20 -9.53 -10.35
CA GLY A 121 -3.81 -10.30 -9.17
C GLY A 121 -2.53 -9.79 -8.50
N MET A 122 -2.08 -8.57 -8.80
CA MET A 122 -0.82 -8.04 -8.29
C MET A 122 -1.01 -7.18 -7.04
N GLY A 123 -0.58 -7.73 -5.92
CA GLY A 123 -0.51 -7.08 -4.63
C GLY A 123 0.14 -8.00 -3.61
N ALA A 124 0.49 -7.45 -2.45
CA ALA A 124 1.03 -8.23 -1.34
C ALA A 124 0.09 -8.16 -0.15
N VAL A 125 -0.30 -9.33 0.38
CA VAL A 125 -1.06 -9.41 1.63
C VAL A 125 -0.07 -9.23 2.78
N LEU A 126 -0.26 -8.17 3.56
CA LEU A 126 0.57 -7.84 4.70
C LEU A 126 -0.21 -8.02 5.99
N TYR A 127 0.47 -8.58 6.98
CA TYR A 127 -0.01 -8.68 8.36
C TYR A 127 0.73 -7.66 9.23
N SER A 128 -0.03 -6.82 9.92
CA SER A 128 0.51 -5.81 10.83
C SER A 128 -0.07 -5.95 12.24
N PRO A 129 0.53 -6.82 13.09
CA PRO A 129 0.10 -6.95 14.46
C PRO A 129 0.31 -5.59 15.15
N GLY A 130 -0.79 -5.04 15.68
CA GLY A 130 -0.79 -3.79 16.45
C GLY A 130 0.14 -3.83 17.64
#